data_AF-A0A8J6I1X9-F1
#
_entry.id   AF-A0A8J6I1X9-F1
#
_cell.length_a   1.000
_cell.length_b   1.000
_cell.length_c   1.000
_cell.angle_alpha   90.00
_cell.angle_beta   90.00
_cell.angle_gamma   90.00
#
_symmetry.space_group_name_H-M   'P 1'
#
loop_
_entity.id
_entity.type
_entity.pdbx_description
1 polymer ?
#
loop_
_entity_poly.entity_id
_entity_poly.type
_entity_poly.pdbx_seq_one_letter_code
_entity_poly.pdbx_strand_id
1 'polypeptide(L)'
;MTVRPIRVVGDPVLRTPCDPVRVFDAEVRVLVADLMDTLLGVPGRAGVAAPQIGVGAAVFVYDADGERGHVINPSLEVSDELQDGEEGCLSVP
;
A
#
# COMPACT_ATOMS: atom_id res chain seq x y z
N MET A 1 10.82 7.73 6.23
CA MET A 1 10.39 9.12 6.45
C MET A 1 8.98 9.06 7.06
N THR A 2 8.62 10.04 7.89
CA THR A 2 7.45 10.13 8.78
C THR A 2 6.29 9.13 8.59
N VAL A 3 5.90 8.45 9.69
CA VAL A 3 4.64 7.67 9.76
C VAL A 3 3.44 8.54 9.37
N ARG A 4 2.69 8.12 8.36
CA ARG A 4 1.53 8.84 7.81
C ARG A 4 0.23 8.34 8.44
N PRO A 5 -0.77 9.22 8.65
CA PRO A 5 -2.10 8.80 9.09
C PRO A 5 -2.77 7.93 8.01
N ILE A 6 -3.39 6.84 8.45
CA ILE A 6 -4.17 5.96 7.57
C ILE A 6 -5.54 6.58 7.30
N ARG A 7 -5.94 6.61 6.03
CA ARG A 7 -7.28 6.98 5.58
C ARG A 7 -8.25 5.84 5.89
N VAL A 8 -9.43 6.20 6.38
CA VAL A 8 -10.50 5.25 6.74
C VAL A 8 -11.57 5.25 5.65
N VAL A 9 -12.25 4.12 5.49
CA VAL A 9 -13.36 3.95 4.54
C VAL A 9 -14.34 5.12 4.61
N GLY A 10 -14.69 5.66 3.44
CA GLY A 10 -15.43 6.91 3.28
C GLY A 10 -14.59 8.04 2.68
N ASP A 11 -13.25 8.00 2.85
CA ASP A 11 -12.35 8.91 2.13
C ASP A 11 -12.37 8.61 0.61
N PRO A 12 -12.68 9.59 -0.26
CA PRO A 12 -12.75 9.37 -1.71
C PRO A 12 -11.47 8.80 -2.34
N VAL A 13 -10.30 9.05 -1.74
CA VAL A 13 -9.02 8.54 -2.26
C VAL A 13 -8.98 7.00 -2.27
N LEU A 14 -9.71 6.34 -1.36
CA LEU A 14 -9.79 4.88 -1.27
C LEU A 14 -10.69 4.26 -2.35
N ARG A 15 -11.44 5.07 -3.10
CA ARG A 15 -12.31 4.65 -4.21
C ARG A 15 -11.88 5.22 -5.57
N THR A 16 -10.84 6.04 -5.60
CA THR A 16 -10.33 6.66 -6.81
C THR A 16 -9.24 5.77 -7.42
N PRO A 17 -9.31 5.43 -8.73
CA PRO A 17 -8.23 4.71 -9.40
C PRO A 17 -6.89 5.44 -9.21
N CYS A 18 -5.84 4.70 -8.89
CA CYS A 18 -4.51 5.26 -8.70
C CYS A 18 -3.85 5.57 -10.04
N ASP A 19 -3.09 6.66 -10.09
CA ASP A 19 -2.30 7.02 -11.26
C ASP A 19 -1.01 6.16 -11.34
N PRO A 20 -0.62 5.71 -12.54
CA PRO A 20 0.64 5.01 -12.71
C PRO A 20 1.82 5.97 -12.53
N VAL A 21 2.85 5.49 -11.83
CA VAL A 21 4.14 6.17 -11.69
C VAL A 21 4.87 6.15 -13.04
N ARG A 22 5.08 7.31 -13.65
CA ARG A 22 5.75 7.43 -14.96
C ARG A 22 7.23 7.82 -14.85
N VAL A 23 7.62 8.43 -13.74
CA VAL A 23 8.98 8.90 -13.48
C VAL A 23 9.44 8.30 -12.15
N PHE A 24 10.59 7.63 -12.15
CA PHE A 24 11.16 6.94 -10.99
C PHE A 24 12.31 7.75 -10.42
N ASP A 25 11.97 8.72 -9.58
CA ASP A 25 12.92 9.71 -9.05
C ASP A 25 12.96 9.71 -7.52
N ALA A 26 13.45 10.81 -6.93
CA ALA A 26 13.53 10.98 -5.50
C ALA A 26 12.15 11.02 -4.83
N GLU A 27 11.12 11.54 -5.49
CA GLU A 27 9.78 11.64 -4.90
C GLU A 27 9.17 10.26 -4.68
N VAL A 28 9.35 9.35 -5.65
CA VAL A 28 8.91 7.95 -5.53
C VAL A 28 9.68 7.24 -4.40
N ARG A 29 10.98 7.51 -4.24
CA ARG A 29 11.78 6.96 -3.13
C ARG A 29 11.27 7.43 -1.77
N VAL A 30 10.91 8.71 -1.66
CA VAL A 30 10.31 9.28 -0.44
C VAL A 30 8.96 8.63 -0.16
N LEU A 31 8.10 8.47 -1.17
CA LEU A 31 6.80 7.80 -1.02
C LEU A 31 6.94 6.36 -0.50
N VAL A 32 7.86 5.58 -1.09
CA VAL A 32 8.13 4.21 -0.63
C VAL A 32 8.64 4.20 0.82
N ALA A 33 9.50 5.15 1.20
CA ALA A 33 10.00 5.27 2.56
C ALA A 33 8.89 5.66 3.56
N ASP A 34 7.99 6.57 3.20
CA ASP A 34 6.83 6.95 4.01
C ASP A 34 5.87 5.77 4.22
N LEU A 35 5.63 5.00 3.14
CA LEU A 35 4.82 3.78 3.20
C LEU A 35 5.45 2.72 4.11
N MET A 36 6.75 2.48 3.98
CA MET A 36 7.47 1.52 4.81
C MET A 36 7.48 1.93 6.29
N ASP A 37 7.77 3.19 6.60
CA ASP A 37 7.70 3.67 7.99
C ASP A 37 6.28 3.54 8.54
N THR A 38 5.25 3.79 7.73
CA THR A 38 3.84 3.65 8.13
C THR A 38 3.44 2.19 8.37
N LEU A 39 3.93 1.27 7.53
CA LEU A 39 3.74 -0.17 7.69
C LEU A 39 4.37 -0.65 9.00
N LEU A 40 5.64 -0.29 9.23
CA LEU A 40 6.45 -0.79 10.35
C LEU A 40 6.19 -0.05 11.67
N GLY A 41 5.53 1.12 11.63
CA GLY A 41 5.23 1.93 12.81
C GLY A 41 4.27 1.27 13.80
N VAL A 42 3.52 0.24 13.38
CA VAL A 42 2.66 -0.57 14.25
C VAL A 42 2.82 -2.06 13.88
N PRO A 43 3.13 -2.94 14.84
CA PRO A 43 3.26 -4.38 14.57
C PRO A 43 1.98 -5.04 14.03
N GLY A 44 2.14 -6.17 13.33
CA GLY A 44 1.01 -6.99 12.87
C GLY A 44 0.33 -6.50 11.60
N ARG A 45 0.98 -5.62 10.83
CA ARG A 45 0.51 -5.12 9.53
C ARG A 45 1.25 -5.83 8.40
N ALA A 46 0.53 -6.34 7.41
CA ALA A 46 1.13 -7.07 6.28
C ALA A 46 1.50 -6.17 5.09
N GLY A 47 0.80 -5.05 4.90
CA GLY A 47 1.04 -4.12 3.80
C GLY A 47 0.32 -2.78 3.93
N VAL A 48 0.78 -1.80 3.15
CA VAL A 48 0.16 -0.46 3.02
C VAL A 48 0.29 0.03 1.59
N ALA A 49 -0.81 0.52 1.01
CA ALA A 49 -0.82 1.16 -0.30
C ALA A 49 -0.83 2.70 -0.20
N ALA A 50 -0.27 3.39 -1.19
CA ALA A 50 -0.26 4.85 -1.30
C ALA A 50 -1.63 5.54 -1.05
N PRO A 51 -2.77 5.06 -1.60
CA PRO A 51 -4.06 5.70 -1.33
C PRO A 51 -4.43 5.64 0.16
N GLN A 52 -3.98 4.63 0.90
CA GLN A 52 -4.23 4.52 2.34
C GLN A 52 -3.52 5.59 3.16
N ILE A 53 -2.52 6.28 2.60
CA ILE A 53 -1.89 7.47 3.21
C ILE A 53 -2.28 8.78 2.51
N GLY A 54 -3.30 8.71 1.64
CA GLY A 54 -3.86 9.85 0.91
C GLY A 54 -3.13 10.21 -0.38
N VAL A 55 -2.34 9.31 -0.96
CA VAL A 55 -1.59 9.54 -2.20
C VAL A 55 -2.11 8.63 -3.32
N GLY A 56 -2.68 9.21 -4.38
CA GLY A 56 -3.28 8.46 -5.50
C GLY A 56 -2.28 7.87 -6.49
N ALA A 57 -1.28 7.13 -6.03
CA ALA A 57 -0.25 6.50 -6.88
C ALA A 57 -0.33 4.97 -6.82
N ALA A 58 -0.05 4.28 -7.93
CA ALA A 58 -0.06 2.82 -8.01
C ALA A 58 1.20 2.22 -7.34
N VAL A 59 1.31 2.37 -6.02
CA VAL A 59 2.46 1.92 -5.21
C VAL A 59 1.96 1.29 -3.92
N PHE A 60 2.53 0.15 -3.54
CA PHE A 60 2.33 -0.43 -2.21
C PHE A 60 3.63 -1.03 -1.67
N VAL A 61 3.66 -1.23 -0.35
CA VAL A 61 4.73 -1.90 0.39
C VAL A 61 4.17 -3.08 1.16
N TYR A 62 5.01 -4.09 1.42
CA TYR A 62 4.64 -5.30 2.13
C TYR A 62 5.75 -5.77 3.09
N ASP A 63 5.34 -6.44 4.16
CA ASP A 63 6.18 -7.13 5.15
C ASP A 63 5.42 -8.38 5.60
N ALA A 64 5.64 -9.50 4.90
CA ALA A 64 4.88 -10.74 5.08
C ALA A 64 5.77 -11.96 4.76
N ASP A 65 5.57 -13.06 5.49
CA ASP A 65 6.26 -14.34 5.27
C ASP A 65 7.80 -14.25 5.24
N GLY A 66 8.37 -13.33 6.02
CA GLY A 66 9.82 -13.09 6.08
C GLY A 66 10.36 -12.30 4.89
N GLU A 67 9.50 -11.87 3.97
CA GLU A 67 9.82 -11.00 2.85
C GLU A 67 9.31 -9.58 3.05
N ARG A 68 10.07 -8.63 2.53
CA ARG A 68 9.76 -7.21 2.60
C ARG A 68 10.13 -6.52 1.31
N GLY A 69 9.23 -5.69 0.81
CA GLY A 69 9.48 -4.98 -0.44
C GLY A 69 8.43 -3.94 -0.77
N HIS A 70 8.58 -3.39 -1.97
CA HIS A 70 7.65 -2.44 -2.55
C HIS A 70 7.40 -2.81 -4.00
N VAL A 71 6.19 -2.54 -4.47
CA VAL A 71 5.78 -2.80 -5.85
C VAL A 71 5.16 -1.54 -6.41
N ILE A 72 5.57 -1.18 -7.62
CA ILE A 72 5.15 0.03 -8.33
C ILE A 72 4.55 -0.39 -9.67
N ASN A 73 3.39 0.18 -10.00
CA ASN A 73 2.60 -0.14 -11.19
C ASN A 73 2.35 -1.65 -11.38
N PRO A 74 1.91 -2.38 -10.34
CA PRO A 74 1.65 -3.81 -10.47
C PRO A 74 0.53 -4.10 -11.48
N SER A 75 0.68 -5.18 -12.22
CA SER A 75 -0.41 -5.90 -12.90
C SER A 75 -0.43 -7.33 -12.40
N LEU A 76 -1.62 -7.91 -12.28
CA LEU A 76 -1.79 -9.30 -11.86
C LEU A 76 -2.55 -10.07 -12.93
N GLU A 77 -1.99 -11.22 -13.32
CA GLU A 77 -2.73 -12.26 -14.04
C GLU A 77 -3.19 -13.29 -12.99
N VAL A 78 -4.48 -13.60 -12.99
CA VAL A 78 -5.10 -14.47 -11.98
C VAL A 78 -5.39 -15.84 -12.58
N SER A 79 -5.31 -16.88 -11.75
CA SER A 79 -5.80 -18.22 -12.09
C SER A 79 -7.29 -18.36 -11.71
N ASP A 80 -7.88 -19.49 -12.08
CA ASP A 80 -9.25 -19.86 -11.66
C ASP A 80 -9.29 -20.48 -10.25
N GLU A 81 -8.14 -20.64 -9.59
CA GLU A 81 -8.05 -21.21 -8.24
C GLU A 81 -8.49 -20.19 -7.19
N LEU A 82 -9.30 -20.64 -6.22
CA LEU A 82 -9.81 -19.80 -5.14
C LEU A 82 -9.18 -20.22 -3.80
N GLN A 83 -8.86 -19.22 -2.98
CA GLN A 83 -8.42 -19.40 -1.60
C GLN A 83 -9.31 -18.56 -0.68
N ASP A 84 -9.74 -19.16 0.42
CA ASP A 84 -10.47 -18.48 1.49
C ASP A 84 -9.52 -18.13 2.66
N GLY A 85 -9.77 -17.01 3.31
CA GLY A 85 -9.02 -16.55 4.48
C GLY A 85 -9.66 -15.35 5.15
N GLU A 86 -9.35 -15.15 6.44
CA GLU A 86 -9.72 -13.91 7.12
C GLU A 86 -8.77 -12.79 6.69
N GLU A 87 -9.34 -11.67 6.25
CA GLU A 87 -8.59 -10.48 5.87
C GLU A 87 -8.85 -9.34 6.85
N GLY A 88 -7.83 -8.48 7.01
CA GLY A 88 -7.92 -7.22 7.73
C GLY A 88 -7.43 -6.07 6.86
N CYS A 89 -8.00 -4.89 7.07
CA CYS A 89 -7.57 -3.69 6.36
C CYS A 89 -7.38 -2.53 7.34
N LEU A 90 -6.24 -1.84 7.26
CA LEU A 90 -5.96 -0.68 8.11
C LEU A 90 -6.94 0.47 7.91
N SER A 91 -7.60 0.51 6.75
CA SER A 91 -8.62 1.51 6.41
C SER A 91 -10.04 1.10 6.85
N VAL A 92 -10.20 -0.10 7.41
CA VAL A 92 -11.45 -0.62 7.99
C VAL A 92 -11.12 -1.16 9.39
N PRO A 93 -10.88 -0.27 10.37
CA PRO A 93 -10.47 -0.65 11.72
C PRO A 93 -11.57 -1.38 12.48
#